data_AF-A0A2V2ZFR8-F1
#
_entry.id   AF-A0A2V2ZFR8-F1
#
_cell.length_a   1.000
_cell.length_b   1.000
_cell.length_c   1.000
_cell.angle_alpha   90.00
_cell.angle_beta   90.00
_cell.angle_gamma   90.00
#
_symmetry.space_group_name_H-M   'P 1'
#
loop_
_entity.id
_entity.type
_entity.pdbx_description
1 polymer ?
#
loop_
_entity_poly.entity_id
_entity_poly.type
_entity_poly.pdbx_seq_one_letter_code
_entity_poly.pdbx_strand_id
1 'polypeptide(L)'
;MQFHVDDSPIKANLIKDLAFLTSKETGGRLSGSPRAKLAAQYLAKELSALGAKPAGEDGYFSRFDIFAARLKGEVVLRVGERKLRHRIDYGEVSRYSHPDGSKLKGNLIVVKDRDEVAQEDLKSKVVLIQSERHPYSRRQLRKYFLGTSRNSFWNSP
;
A
#
# COMPACT_ATOMS: atom_id res chain seq x y z
N MET A 1 33.15 16.04 20.64
CA MET A 1 32.22 16.93 19.91
C MET A 1 30.82 16.35 20.07
N GLN A 2 30.01 16.96 20.94
CA GLN A 2 28.68 16.45 21.30
C GLN A 2 27.66 17.39 20.65
N PHE A 3 26.91 16.92 19.65
CA PHE A 3 25.88 17.72 19.01
C PHE A 3 24.66 17.79 19.95
N HIS A 4 24.45 18.96 20.56
CA HIS A 4 23.21 19.29 21.25
C HIS A 4 22.16 19.64 20.18
N VAL A 5 21.18 18.76 19.95
CA VAL A 5 20.18 18.88 18.87
C VAL A 5 18.82 19.31 19.45
N ASP A 6 18.79 20.22 20.42
CA ASP A 6 17.51 20.54 21.06
C ASP A 6 16.75 21.75 20.49
N ASP A 7 17.41 22.77 19.93
CA ASP A 7 16.74 23.94 19.32
C ASP A 7 17.33 24.42 17.97
N SER A 8 17.92 23.51 17.19
CA SER A 8 18.49 23.90 15.88
C SER A 8 17.39 24.25 14.86
N PRO A 9 17.56 25.32 14.04
CA PRO A 9 16.64 25.64 12.93
C PRO A 9 16.41 24.46 11.96
N ILE A 10 17.34 23.50 11.92
CA ILE A 10 17.19 22.24 11.17
C ILE A 10 16.04 21.40 11.72
N LYS A 11 15.94 21.27 13.05
CA LYS A 11 14.87 20.50 13.73
C LYS A 11 13.51 21.16 13.50
N ALA A 12 13.45 22.49 13.57
CA ALA A 12 12.23 23.25 13.31
C ALA A 12 11.73 23.05 11.86
N ASN A 13 12.62 23.18 10.87
CA ASN A 13 12.28 22.96 9.46
C ASN A 13 11.84 21.52 9.20
N LEU A 14 12.55 20.54 9.77
CA LEU A 14 12.18 19.12 9.66
C LEU A 14 10.78 18.84 10.23
N ILE A 15 10.46 19.40 11.40
CA ILE A 15 9.14 19.24 12.01
C ILE A 15 8.05 19.89 11.16
N LYS A 16 8.29 21.10 10.62
CA LYS A 16 7.38 21.78 9.69
C LYS A 16 7.10 20.92 8.46
N ASP A 17 8.15 20.43 7.80
CA ASP A 17 8.03 19.61 6.59
C ASP A 17 7.30 18.31 6.87
N LEU A 18 7.66 17.64 7.97
CA LEU A 18 7.02 16.39 8.36
C LEU A 18 5.53 16.61 8.67
N ALA A 19 5.19 17.68 9.39
CA ALA A 19 3.81 18.02 9.73
C ALA A 19 2.98 18.24 8.47
N PHE A 20 3.47 19.01 7.50
CA PHE A 20 2.77 19.24 6.24
C PHE A 20 2.67 17.97 5.39
N LEU A 21 3.78 17.25 5.16
CA LEU A 21 3.81 16.08 4.29
C LEU A 21 3.00 14.90 4.83
N THR A 22 2.77 14.83 6.14
CA THR A 22 1.95 13.79 6.78
C THR A 22 0.53 14.24 7.14
N SER A 23 0.17 15.47 6.78
CA SER A 23 -1.14 16.07 7.05
C SER A 23 -2.29 15.38 6.27
N LYS A 24 -3.54 15.70 6.64
CA LYS A 24 -4.72 15.17 5.92
C LYS A 24 -4.82 15.75 4.51
N GLU A 25 -4.30 16.96 4.34
CA GLU A 25 -4.29 17.78 3.15
C GLU A 25 -3.45 17.12 2.05
N THR A 26 -2.26 16.62 2.38
CA THR A 26 -1.42 15.84 1.47
C THR A 26 -1.85 14.38 1.37
N GLY A 27 -2.60 13.87 2.36
CA GLY A 27 -3.35 12.61 2.29
C GLY A 27 -2.55 11.35 1.98
N GLY A 28 -1.23 11.38 2.18
CA GLY A 28 -0.33 10.24 2.04
C GLY A 28 0.44 10.17 0.71
N ARG A 29 1.00 8.99 0.42
CA ARG A 29 2.01 8.77 -0.63
C ARG A 29 1.51 7.95 -1.83
N LEU A 30 0.21 7.97 -2.11
CA LEU A 30 -0.30 7.29 -3.30
C LEU A 30 0.10 8.08 -4.54
N SER A 31 1.06 7.56 -5.30
CA SER A 31 1.53 8.15 -6.56
C SER A 31 0.37 8.41 -7.52
N GLY A 32 0.40 9.56 -8.20
CA GLY A 32 -0.64 9.97 -9.14
C GLY A 32 -1.98 10.37 -8.51
N SER A 33 -2.07 10.47 -7.18
CA SER A 33 -3.26 11.03 -6.52
C SER A 33 -3.24 12.58 -6.56
N PRO A 34 -4.41 13.25 -6.54
CA PRO A 34 -4.46 14.71 -6.47
C PRO A 34 -3.72 15.30 -5.27
N ARG A 35 -3.73 14.61 -4.12
CA ARG A 35 -3.04 15.09 -2.92
C ARG A 35 -1.53 14.87 -2.97
N ALA A 36 -1.05 13.84 -3.67
CA ALA A 36 0.37 13.69 -3.97
C ALA A 36 0.89 14.86 -4.84
N LYS A 37 0.04 15.43 -5.71
CA LYS A 37 0.40 16.64 -6.47
C LYS A 37 0.61 17.86 -5.56
N LEU A 38 -0.21 18.02 -4.52
CA LEU A 38 -0.03 19.08 -3.52
C LEU A 38 1.29 18.93 -2.76
N ALA A 39 1.64 17.70 -2.36
CA ALA A 39 2.93 17.42 -1.73
C ALA A 39 4.11 17.71 -2.66
N ALA A 40 3.99 17.36 -3.95
CA ALA A 40 5.04 17.66 -4.94
C ALA A 40 5.22 19.17 -5.17
N GLN A 41 4.12 19.95 -5.19
CA GLN A 41 4.16 21.40 -5.29
C GLN A 41 4.82 22.05 -4.07
N TYR A 42 4.54 21.53 -2.87
CA TYR A 42 5.22 21.95 -1.65
C TYR A 42 6.73 21.73 -1.74
N LEU A 43 7.15 20.53 -2.16
CA LEU A 43 8.57 20.21 -2.32
C LEU A 43 9.26 21.11 -3.35
N ALA A 44 8.63 21.37 -4.50
CA ALA A 44 9.17 22.29 -5.50
C ALA A 44 9.37 23.71 -4.94
N LYS A 45 8.43 24.19 -4.12
CA LYS A 45 8.54 25.50 -3.47
C LYS A 45 9.68 25.54 -2.46
N GLU A 46 9.79 24.54 -1.58
CA GLU A 46 10.86 24.50 -0.57
C GLU A 46 12.24 24.34 -1.24
N LEU A 47 12.37 23.50 -2.28
CA LEU A 47 13.60 23.37 -3.07
C LEU A 47 13.98 24.70 -3.73
N SER A 48 13.02 25.39 -4.32
CA SER A 48 13.25 26.70 -4.93
C SER A 48 13.68 27.75 -3.91
N ALA A 49 13.08 27.76 -2.71
CA ALA A 49 13.46 28.68 -1.64
C ALA A 49 14.89 28.44 -1.13
N LEU A 50 15.37 27.20 -1.24
CA LEU A 50 16.76 26.83 -0.92
C LEU A 50 17.75 27.10 -2.07
N GLY A 51 17.29 27.65 -3.20
CA GLY A 51 18.13 27.95 -4.35
C GLY A 51 18.52 26.74 -5.21
N ALA A 52 17.85 25.58 -5.00
CA ALA A 52 18.02 24.45 -5.90
C ALA A 52 17.57 24.84 -7.31
N LYS A 53 18.26 24.35 -8.34
CA LYS A 53 17.84 24.55 -9.72
C LYS A 53 16.90 23.41 -10.15
N PRO A 54 15.89 23.69 -10.99
CA PRO A 54 15.05 22.66 -11.57
C PRO A 54 15.88 21.67 -12.41
N ALA A 55 15.49 20.39 -12.39
CA ALA A 55 16.17 19.31 -13.11
C ALA A 55 15.19 18.34 -13.80
N GLY A 56 13.90 18.66 -13.81
CA GLY A 56 12.87 17.90 -14.50
C GLY A 56 12.58 18.44 -15.90
N GLU A 57 11.81 17.67 -16.67
CA GLU A 57 11.35 18.06 -18.01
C GLU A 57 10.40 19.27 -17.97
N ASP A 58 9.71 19.46 -16.85
CA ASP A 58 8.75 20.53 -16.59
C ASP A 58 9.14 21.24 -15.29
N GLY A 59 10.27 21.96 -15.30
CA GLY A 59 10.83 22.62 -14.13
C GLY A 59 11.30 21.63 -13.05
N TYR A 60 10.66 21.61 -11.89
CA TYR A 60 10.99 20.65 -10.81
C TYR A 60 10.35 19.27 -11.01
N PHE A 61 9.57 19.06 -12.07
CA PHE A 61 8.75 17.87 -12.26
C PHE A 61 9.24 17.02 -13.43
N SER A 62 9.26 15.70 -13.23
CA SER A 62 9.44 14.69 -14.28
C SER A 62 8.19 13.82 -14.38
N ARG A 63 7.84 13.41 -15.60
CA ARG A 63 6.65 12.60 -15.86
C ARG A 63 7.06 11.14 -16.04
N PHE A 64 6.29 10.23 -15.46
CA PHE A 64 6.49 8.80 -15.57
C PHE A 64 5.14 8.10 -15.74
N ASP A 65 5.10 7.13 -16.64
CA ASP A 65 3.96 6.23 -16.76
C ASP A 65 4.08 5.11 -15.73
N ILE A 66 3.07 5.02 -14.86
CA ILE A 66 3.02 4.03 -13.79
C ILE A 66 1.75 3.20 -13.96
N PHE A 67 1.90 1.89 -14.02
CA PHE A 67 0.75 0.99 -13.94
C PHE A 67 0.07 1.12 -12.58
N ALA A 68 -1.16 1.63 -12.58
CA ALA A 68 -1.96 1.78 -11.37
C ALA A 68 -3.17 0.84 -11.42
N ALA A 69 -3.09 -0.27 -10.68
CA ALA A 69 -4.26 -1.08 -10.40
C ALA A 69 -5.17 -0.33 -9.42
N ARG A 70 -6.34 0.10 -9.90
CA ARG A 70 -7.38 0.74 -9.08
C ARG A 70 -8.59 -0.17 -8.99
N LEU A 71 -9.09 -0.36 -7.77
CA LEU A 71 -10.36 -1.04 -7.55
C LEU A 71 -11.48 -0.22 -8.21
N LYS A 72 -12.31 -0.91 -8.98
CA LYS A 72 -13.55 -0.35 -9.54
C LYS A 72 -14.71 -0.94 -8.75
N GLY A 73 -15.45 -0.10 -8.01
CA GLY A 73 -16.62 -0.51 -7.23
C GLY A 73 -16.38 -0.74 -5.74
N GLU A 74 -17.45 -1.16 -5.04
CA GLU A 74 -17.41 -1.44 -3.60
C GLU A 74 -16.67 -2.77 -3.33
N VAL A 75 -15.67 -2.74 -2.43
CA VAL A 75 -15.03 -3.95 -1.92
C VAL A 75 -15.77 -4.39 -0.67
N VAL A 76 -16.27 -5.63 -0.66
CA VAL A 76 -17.01 -6.19 0.47
C VAL A 76 -16.39 -7.51 0.90
N LEU A 77 -16.03 -7.61 2.19
CA LEU A 77 -15.64 -8.85 2.83
C LEU A 77 -16.60 -9.16 3.99
N ARG A 78 -17.15 -10.38 4.00
CA ARG A 78 -17.97 -10.90 5.09
C ARG A 78 -17.38 -12.20 5.61
N VAL A 79 -17.34 -12.35 6.93
CA VAL A 79 -16.93 -13.58 7.62
C VAL A 79 -18.05 -13.97 8.57
N GLY A 80 -18.78 -15.03 8.25
CA GLY A 80 -20.07 -15.32 8.88
C GLY A 80 -21.04 -14.15 8.69
N GLU A 81 -21.63 -13.66 9.78
CA GLU A 81 -22.55 -12.52 9.77
C GLU A 81 -21.85 -11.15 9.81
N ARG A 82 -20.53 -11.12 10.05
CA ARG A 82 -19.79 -9.86 10.21
C ARG A 82 -19.39 -9.28 8.86
N LYS A 83 -19.84 -8.05 8.55
CA LYS A 83 -19.29 -7.22 7.46
C LYS A 83 -18.05 -6.48 7.96
N LEU A 84 -16.91 -6.71 7.32
CA LEU A 84 -15.66 -6.01 7.63
C LEU A 84 -15.57 -4.70 6.84
N ARG A 85 -14.88 -3.71 7.40
CA ARG A 85 -14.68 -2.40 6.77
C ARG A 85 -13.39 -2.36 5.97
N HIS A 86 -13.52 -2.06 4.68
CA HIS A 86 -12.39 -1.88 3.78
C HIS A 86 -11.49 -0.72 4.26
N ARG A 87 -10.17 -0.92 4.16
CA ARG A 87 -9.09 -0.02 4.62
C ARG A 87 -9.05 0.28 6.12
N ILE A 88 -9.86 -0.43 6.91
CA ILE A 88 -9.77 -0.42 8.37
C ILE A 88 -9.46 -1.83 8.88
N ASP A 89 -10.32 -2.79 8.57
CA ASP A 89 -10.19 -4.17 9.04
C ASP A 89 -9.39 -5.03 8.04
N TYR A 90 -9.43 -4.68 6.75
CA TYR A 90 -8.71 -5.38 5.68
C TYR A 90 -8.37 -4.45 4.51
N GLY A 91 -7.40 -4.83 3.69
CA GLY A 91 -7.01 -4.12 2.47
C GLY A 91 -6.73 -5.08 1.32
N GLU A 92 -6.76 -4.54 0.11
CA GLU A 92 -6.49 -5.23 -1.14
C GLU A 92 -4.99 -5.45 -1.35
N VAL A 93 -4.63 -6.60 -1.93
CA VAL A 93 -3.34 -6.79 -2.59
C VAL A 93 -3.58 -6.80 -4.09
N SER A 94 -3.52 -5.61 -4.68
CA SER A 94 -3.95 -5.37 -6.06
C SER A 94 -3.13 -6.12 -7.11
N ARG A 95 -1.87 -6.48 -6.82
CA ARG A 95 -0.98 -7.20 -7.74
C ARG A 95 -1.47 -8.62 -8.10
N TYR A 96 -2.34 -9.21 -7.28
CA TYR A 96 -2.84 -10.58 -7.46
C TYR A 96 -4.37 -10.63 -7.64
N SER A 97 -5.02 -9.48 -7.81
CA SER A 97 -6.48 -9.43 -7.96
C SER A 97 -6.87 -9.65 -9.42
N HIS A 98 -7.87 -10.49 -9.68
CA HIS A 98 -8.41 -10.68 -11.03
C HIS A 98 -9.04 -9.37 -11.52
N PRO A 99 -8.74 -8.90 -12.75
CA PRO A 99 -9.20 -7.60 -13.26
C PRO A 99 -10.72 -7.44 -13.31
N ASP A 100 -11.47 -8.55 -13.39
CA ASP A 100 -12.92 -8.55 -13.59
C ASP A 100 -13.75 -8.51 -12.29
N GLY A 101 -13.09 -8.39 -11.13
CA GLY A 101 -13.78 -8.22 -9.84
C GLY A 101 -14.65 -9.42 -9.45
N SER A 102 -14.05 -10.61 -9.40
CA SER A 102 -14.76 -11.84 -9.09
C SER A 102 -15.33 -11.83 -7.66
N LYS A 103 -16.60 -12.22 -7.53
CA LYS A 103 -17.22 -12.51 -6.23
C LYS A 103 -16.79 -13.91 -5.81
N LEU A 104 -16.21 -14.03 -4.62
CA LEU A 104 -15.83 -15.31 -4.03
C LEU A 104 -16.67 -15.60 -2.78
N LYS A 105 -17.24 -16.79 -2.72
CA LYS A 105 -17.90 -17.35 -1.53
C LYS A 105 -17.46 -18.80 -1.37
N GLY A 106 -17.02 -19.17 -0.18
CA GLY A 106 -16.60 -20.52 0.13
C GLY A 106 -16.20 -20.67 1.60
N ASN A 107 -15.86 -21.90 1.99
CA ASN A 107 -15.38 -22.17 3.34
C ASN A 107 -14.01 -21.52 3.55
N LEU A 108 -13.87 -20.80 4.66
CA LEU A 108 -12.61 -20.22 5.06
C LEU A 108 -11.70 -21.29 5.65
N ILE A 109 -10.51 -21.46 5.08
CA ILE A 109 -9.44 -22.25 5.68
C ILE A 109 -8.28 -21.32 6.05
N VAL A 110 -7.60 -21.62 7.15
CA VAL A 110 -6.41 -20.89 7.58
C VAL A 110 -5.21 -21.78 7.33
N VAL A 111 -4.21 -21.23 6.65
CA VAL A 111 -2.97 -21.91 6.29
C VAL A 111 -1.82 -21.03 6.77
N LYS A 112 -0.76 -21.60 7.36
CA LYS A 112 0.41 -20.79 7.72
C LYS A 112 1.24 -20.53 6.48
N ASP A 113 1.94 -19.41 6.48
CA ASP A 113 2.92 -19.12 5.45
C ASP A 113 3.96 -20.24 5.41
N ARG A 114 4.23 -20.76 4.21
CA ARG A 114 5.10 -21.93 3.92
C ARG A 114 4.55 -23.31 4.28
N ASP A 115 3.30 -23.44 4.74
CA ASP A 115 2.68 -24.77 4.84
C ASP A 115 2.51 -25.37 3.44
N GLU A 116 2.94 -26.62 3.28
CA GLU A 116 2.62 -27.41 2.09
C GLU A 116 1.18 -27.92 2.21
N VAL A 117 0.30 -27.43 1.33
CA VAL A 117 -1.12 -27.85 1.29
C VAL A 117 -1.43 -28.38 -0.09
N ALA A 118 -2.03 -29.58 -0.16
CA ALA A 118 -2.42 -30.20 -1.41
C ALA A 118 -3.42 -29.32 -2.17
N GLN A 119 -3.31 -29.28 -3.50
CA GLN A 119 -4.15 -28.41 -4.33
C GLN A 119 -5.64 -28.75 -4.19
N GLU A 120 -5.94 -30.02 -3.99
CA GLU A 120 -7.28 -30.58 -3.77
C GLU A 120 -7.92 -29.96 -2.53
N ASP A 121 -7.13 -29.72 -1.48
CA ASP A 121 -7.59 -29.14 -0.22
C ASP A 121 -7.88 -27.64 -0.31
N LEU A 122 -7.32 -26.97 -1.33
CA LEU A 122 -7.52 -25.54 -1.58
C LEU A 122 -8.69 -25.27 -2.55
N LYS A 123 -9.12 -26.27 -3.31
CA LYS A 123 -10.12 -26.12 -4.37
C LYS A 123 -11.45 -25.64 -3.79
N SER A 124 -11.99 -24.57 -4.39
CA SER A 124 -13.27 -23.94 -3.99
C SER A 124 -13.32 -23.40 -2.55
N LYS A 125 -12.16 -23.26 -1.89
CA LYS A 125 -12.07 -22.66 -0.55
C LYS A 125 -11.57 -21.24 -0.63
N VAL A 126 -11.87 -20.49 0.43
CA VAL A 126 -11.32 -19.16 0.67
C VAL A 126 -10.12 -19.37 1.60
N VAL A 127 -8.93 -19.05 1.13
CA VAL A 127 -7.70 -19.27 1.92
C VAL A 127 -7.34 -18.00 2.68
N LEU A 128 -7.03 -18.13 3.96
CA LEU A 128 -6.42 -17.09 4.80
C LEU A 128 -4.99 -17.51 5.09
N ILE A 129 -4.03 -16.85 4.47
CA ILE A 129 -2.61 -17.10 4.75
C ILE A 129 -2.20 -16.30 6.00
N GLN A 130 -1.82 -17.00 7.06
CA GLN A 130 -1.24 -16.40 8.24
C GLN A 130 0.27 -16.23 8.01
N SER A 131 0.70 -15.03 7.62
CA SER A 131 2.11 -14.70 7.49
C SER A 131 2.82 -14.82 8.84
N GLU A 132 3.96 -15.52 8.88
CA GLU A 132 4.89 -15.38 9.98
C GLU A 132 5.36 -13.93 10.09
N ARG A 133 5.66 -13.46 11.30
CA ARG A 133 6.11 -12.07 11.51
C ARG A 133 7.41 -11.85 10.75
N HIS A 134 7.35 -11.09 9.65
CA HIS A 134 8.58 -10.56 9.05
C HIS A 134 9.19 -9.53 10.02
N PRO A 135 10.48 -9.62 10.40
CA PRO A 135 11.08 -8.82 11.48
C PRO A 135 11.14 -7.29 11.25
N TYR A 136 10.60 -6.77 10.14
CA TYR A 136 10.69 -5.36 9.76
C TYR A 136 9.35 -4.59 9.75
N SER A 137 8.21 -5.19 10.16
CA SER A 137 6.93 -4.46 10.23
C SER A 137 6.63 -3.95 11.65
N ARG A 138 7.24 -2.81 12.04
CA ARG A 138 6.87 -2.07 13.27
C ARG A 138 5.49 -1.38 13.21
N ARG A 139 4.70 -1.58 12.14
CA ARG A 139 3.29 -1.19 12.10
C ARG A 139 2.45 -2.30 11.47
N GLN A 140 1.54 -2.80 12.30
CA GLN A 140 0.65 -3.92 12.05
C GLN A 140 -0.17 -3.74 10.77
N LEU A 141 0.10 -4.58 9.79
CA LEU A 141 -0.92 -5.08 8.87
C LEU A 141 -0.68 -6.58 8.79
N ARG A 142 -1.60 -7.36 9.37
CA ARG A 142 -1.71 -8.78 9.01
C ARG A 142 -2.03 -8.80 7.52
N LYS A 143 -1.09 -9.27 6.69
CA LYS A 143 -1.33 -9.41 5.26
C LYS A 143 -2.17 -10.65 5.08
N TYR A 144 -3.40 -10.47 4.67
CA TYR A 144 -4.32 -11.53 4.34
C TYR A 144 -4.40 -11.65 2.82
N PHE A 145 -3.96 -12.77 2.28
CA PHE A 145 -4.10 -13.08 0.86
C PHE A 145 -5.32 -13.95 0.67
N LEU A 146 -6.21 -13.54 -0.23
CA LEU A 146 -7.36 -14.31 -0.69
C LEU A 146 -7.07 -14.72 -2.14
N GLY A 147 -7.05 -16.02 -2.41
CA GLY A 147 -6.84 -16.56 -3.75
C GLY A 147 -7.62 -17.85 -3.96
N THR A 148 -7.90 -18.18 -5.21
CA THR A 148 -8.46 -19.49 -5.60
C THR A 148 -7.52 -20.16 -6.58
N SER A 149 -7.21 -21.44 -6.34
CA SER A 149 -6.66 -22.31 -7.39
C SER A 149 -7.76 -22.64 -8.39
N ARG A 150 -7.83 -21.85 -9.47
CA ARG A 150 -8.46 -22.27 -10.72
C ARG A 150 -7.44 -22.01 -11.82
N ASN A 151 -6.82 -23.11 -12.25
CA ASN A 151 -5.64 -23.20 -13.11
C ASN A 151 -4.37 -22.59 -12.52
N SER A 152 -3.45 -23.49 -12.16
CA SER A 152 -2.06 -23.24 -11.82
C SER A 152 -1.40 -22.31 -12.84
N PHE A 153 -1.02 -21.11 -12.39
CA PHE A 153 -0.08 -20.21 -13.09
C PHE A 153 1.37 -20.73 -13.09
N TRP A 154 1.58 -21.93 -12.53
CA TRP A 154 2.86 -22.63 -12.44
C TRP A 154 3.08 -23.63 -13.58
N ASN A 155 2.45 -23.44 -14.73
CA ASN A 155 2.82 -24.12 -15.97
C ASN A 155 3.04 -23.09 -17.06
N SER A 156 4.30 -22.73 -17.27
CA SER A 156 4.84 -22.36 -18.57
C SER A 156 6.29 -22.87 -18.61
N PRO A 157 6.75 -23.39 -19.77
CA PRO A 157 8.00 -24.15 -19.92
C PRO A 157 9.26 -23.37 -19.52
#